data_AF-A0A3D1IEN0-F1
#
_entry.id   AF-A0A3D1IEN0-F1
#
_cell.length_a   1.000
_cell.length_b   1.000
_cell.length_c   1.000
_cell.angle_alpha   90.00
_cell.angle_beta   90.00
_cell.angle_gamma   90.00
#
_symmetry.space_group_name_H-M   'P 1'
#
loop_
_entity.id
_entity.type
_entity.pdbx_description
1 polymer ?
#
loop_
_entity_poly.entity_id
_entity_poly.type
_entity_poly.pdbx_seq_one_letter_code
_entity_poly.pdbx_strand_id
1 'polypeptide(L)'
;MPEKEQTKEPQEKKREFVEEAPVETRHALEVGGRRIEYTAHAGRMPLRNDKDEIEAQMFYVAYRRTDVPEGARRPLMFSFNGGPGSPALWLHLGALGPKRVRLQESGDLPKPPFELVDNEATWLEFTDLVFIDPVGTGYSRATDD
;
A
#
# COMPACT_ATOMS: atom_id res chain seq x y z
N MET A 1 -37.43 18.79 42.67
CA MET A 1 -36.55 17.75 42.09
C MET A 1 -36.17 18.21 40.71
N PRO A 2 -34.90 18.52 40.41
CA PRO A 2 -34.50 18.83 39.04
C PRO A 2 -34.38 17.53 38.24
N GLU A 3 -35.08 17.48 37.10
CA GLU A 3 -34.91 16.42 36.09
C GLU A 3 -33.48 16.46 35.54
N LYS A 4 -32.82 15.29 35.52
CA LYS A 4 -31.53 15.13 34.84
C LYS A 4 -31.81 15.14 33.34
N GLU A 5 -31.33 16.18 32.64
CA GLU A 5 -31.14 16.11 31.19
C GLU A 5 -30.20 14.94 30.88
N GLN A 6 -30.72 13.94 30.18
CA GLN A 6 -29.90 12.89 29.59
C GLN A 6 -29.18 13.49 28.38
N THR A 7 -27.90 13.82 28.55
CA THR A 7 -26.99 14.10 27.46
C THR A 7 -26.93 12.87 26.57
N LYS A 8 -27.53 12.93 25.37
CA LYS A 8 -27.29 11.91 24.34
C LYS A 8 -25.83 12.01 23.93
N GLU A 9 -25.06 10.97 24.20
CA GLU A 9 -23.71 10.81 23.64
C GLU A 9 -23.81 10.86 22.11
N PRO A 10 -22.88 11.54 21.41
CA PRO A 10 -22.87 11.55 19.95
C PRO A 10 -22.72 10.11 19.46
N GLN A 11 -23.70 9.60 18.70
CA GLN A 11 -23.52 8.35 17.96
C GLN A 11 -22.38 8.56 16.96
N GLU A 12 -21.24 7.92 17.21
CA GLU A 12 -20.15 7.83 16.24
C GLU A 12 -20.69 7.18 14.98
N LYS A 13 -20.64 7.94 13.88
CA LYS A 13 -21.13 7.48 12.59
C LYS A 13 -20.10 6.52 12.00
N LYS A 14 -20.30 5.22 12.21
CA LYS A 14 -19.44 4.17 11.64
C LYS A 14 -19.30 4.36 10.14
N ARG A 15 -18.08 4.19 9.62
CA ARG A 15 -17.84 4.21 8.17
C ARG A 15 -18.47 2.98 7.54
N GLU A 16 -19.21 3.18 6.46
CA GLU A 16 -19.66 2.08 5.61
C GLU A 16 -18.56 1.79 4.57
N PHE A 17 -18.10 0.55 4.54
CA PHE A 17 -17.15 0.08 3.52
C PHE A 17 -17.86 -0.76 2.48
N VAL A 18 -17.47 -0.59 1.22
CA VAL A 18 -17.87 -1.44 0.10
C VAL A 18 -16.61 -2.10 -0.46
N GLU A 19 -16.73 -3.36 -0.88
CA GLU A 19 -15.65 -4.04 -1.56
C GLU A 19 -15.50 -3.51 -2.99
N GLU A 20 -14.31 -3.05 -3.33
CA GLU A 20 -13.97 -2.48 -4.63
C GLU A 20 -12.90 -3.34 -5.29
N ALA A 21 -12.98 -3.50 -6.61
CA ALA A 21 -11.92 -4.13 -7.37
C ALA A 21 -10.64 -3.26 -7.32
N PRO A 22 -9.45 -3.87 -7.22
CA PRO A 22 -8.21 -3.12 -7.27
C PRO A 22 -8.03 -2.44 -8.62
N VAL A 23 -7.46 -1.24 -8.60
CA VAL A 23 -7.06 -0.52 -9.81
C VAL A 23 -5.79 -1.15 -10.35
N GLU A 24 -5.81 -1.57 -11.61
CA GLU A 24 -4.67 -2.14 -12.33
C GLU A 24 -4.05 -1.10 -13.28
N THR A 25 -2.72 -1.00 -13.29
CA THR A 25 -1.97 -0.24 -14.29
C THR A 25 -0.74 -1.03 -14.76
N ARG A 26 -0.25 -0.74 -15.96
CA ARG A 26 0.89 -1.46 -16.58
C ARG A 26 2.02 -0.50 -16.84
N HIS A 27 3.24 -0.94 -16.54
CA HIS A 27 4.43 -0.10 -16.52
C HIS A 27 5.66 -0.90 -16.96
N ALA A 28 6.74 -0.17 -17.18
CA ALA A 28 8.08 -0.74 -17.29
C ALA A 28 9.07 0.12 -16.49
N LEU A 29 10.20 -0.47 -16.11
CA LEU A 29 11.37 0.24 -15.60
C LEU A 29 12.65 -0.35 -16.21
N GLU A 30 13.73 0.41 -16.18
CA GLU A 30 15.06 -0.09 -16.55
C GLU A 30 15.86 -0.45 -15.28
N VAL A 31 16.46 -1.65 -15.26
CA VAL A 31 17.33 -2.13 -14.17
C VAL A 31 18.59 -2.74 -14.76
N GLY A 32 19.74 -2.12 -14.51
CA GLY A 32 21.04 -2.62 -15.01
C GLY A 32 21.06 -2.77 -16.54
N GLY A 33 20.39 -1.87 -17.27
CA GLY A 33 20.26 -1.92 -18.73
C GLY A 33 19.27 -2.98 -19.26
N ARG A 34 18.46 -3.58 -18.39
CA ARG A 34 17.38 -4.50 -18.77
C ARG A 34 16.02 -3.88 -18.43
N ARG A 35 15.14 -3.89 -19.43
CA ARG A 35 13.74 -3.52 -19.25
C ARG A 35 13.01 -4.61 -18.48
N ILE A 36 12.30 -4.21 -17.42
CA ILE A 36 11.39 -5.05 -16.65
C ILE A 36 9.98 -4.52 -16.85
N GLU A 37 9.07 -5.36 -17.31
CA GLU A 37 7.65 -5.01 -17.47
C GLU A 37 6.86 -5.55 -16.28
N TYR A 38 5.93 -4.76 -15.78
CA TYR A 38 5.15 -5.15 -14.62
C TYR A 38 3.76 -4.55 -14.61
N THR A 39 2.89 -5.22 -13.87
CA THR A 39 1.56 -4.72 -13.52
C THR A 39 1.57 -4.25 -12.07
N ALA A 40 0.98 -3.09 -11.81
CA ALA A 40 0.77 -2.55 -10.48
C ALA A 40 -0.73 -2.59 -10.14
N HIS A 41 -1.06 -3.14 -8.98
CA HIS A 41 -2.41 -3.16 -8.42
C HIS A 41 -2.44 -2.33 -7.15
N ALA A 42 -3.38 -1.41 -7.03
CA ALA A 42 -3.67 -0.70 -5.78
C ALA A 42 -5.11 -0.98 -5.37
N GLY A 43 -5.31 -1.38 -4.12
CA GLY A 43 -6.64 -1.80 -3.68
C GLY A 43 -6.76 -1.87 -2.17
N ARG A 44 -7.94 -2.32 -1.73
CA ARG A 44 -8.27 -2.54 -0.33
C ARG A 44 -8.80 -3.96 -0.15
N MET A 45 -8.24 -4.69 0.80
CA MET A 45 -8.73 -6.01 1.19
C MET A 45 -9.71 -5.85 2.36
N PRO A 46 -10.97 -6.30 2.22
CA PRO A 46 -11.94 -6.24 3.31
C PRO A 46 -11.58 -7.27 4.39
N LEU A 47 -11.60 -6.84 5.65
CA LEU A 47 -11.60 -7.71 6.81
C LEU A 47 -13.02 -7.81 7.32
N ARG A 48 -13.55 -9.04 7.35
CA ARG A 48 -14.95 -9.32 7.69
C ARG A 48 -15.05 -10.03 9.03
N ASN A 49 -16.13 -9.76 9.74
CA ASN A 49 -16.47 -10.49 10.97
C ASN A 49 -17.25 -11.77 10.68
N ASP A 50 -17.65 -12.47 11.74
CA ASP A 50 -18.43 -13.72 11.66
C ASP A 50 -19.82 -13.55 11.01
N LYS A 51 -20.29 -12.31 10.87
CA LYS A 51 -21.55 -11.97 10.18
C LYS A 51 -21.35 -11.53 8.74
N ASP A 52 -20.13 -11.65 8.21
CA ASP A 52 -19.73 -11.21 6.86
C ASP A 52 -19.74 -9.68 6.66
N GLU A 53 -19.84 -8.90 7.75
CA GLU A 53 -19.79 -7.44 7.71
C GLU A 53 -18.33 -6.96 7.65
N ILE A 54 -18.03 -5.97 6.79
CA ILE A 54 -16.67 -5.41 6.68
C ILE A 54 -16.40 -4.51 7.90
N GLU A 55 -15.49 -4.93 8.77
CA GLU A 55 -15.08 -4.18 9.97
C GLU A 55 -13.84 -3.31 9.73
N ALA A 56 -13.03 -3.64 8.74
CA ALA A 56 -11.89 -2.84 8.33
C ALA A 56 -11.52 -3.09 6.87
N GLN A 57 -10.75 -2.17 6.29
CA GLN A 57 -10.14 -2.30 4.97
C GLN A 57 -8.64 -2.08 5.06
N MET A 58 -7.87 -3.08 4.60
CA MET A 58 -6.42 -3.00 4.50
C MET A 58 -6.00 -2.56 3.09
N PHE A 59 -5.42 -1.38 2.98
CA PHE A 59 -4.84 -0.89 1.75
C PHE A 59 -3.55 -1.64 1.40
N TYR A 60 -3.38 -1.94 0.12
CA TYR A 60 -2.16 -2.53 -0.40
C TYR A 60 -1.80 -1.97 -1.78
N VAL A 61 -0.51 -2.08 -2.10
CA VAL A 61 0.00 -1.94 -3.47
C VAL A 61 0.80 -3.19 -3.82
N ALA A 62 0.43 -3.87 -4.90
CA ALA A 62 1.10 -5.06 -5.39
C ALA A 62 1.77 -4.82 -6.74
N TYR A 63 2.91 -5.46 -6.97
CA TYR A 63 3.66 -5.43 -8.21
C TYR A 63 3.95 -6.84 -8.67
N ARG A 64 3.49 -7.17 -9.88
CA ARG A 64 3.76 -8.45 -10.52
C ARG A 64 4.57 -8.23 -11.78
N ARG A 65 5.73 -8.86 -11.86
CA ARG A 65 6.56 -8.85 -13.08
C ARG A 65 5.87 -9.67 -14.19
N THR A 66 5.84 -9.14 -15.41
CA THR A 66 5.10 -9.74 -16.54
C THR A 66 5.97 -10.14 -17.73
N ASP A 67 7.21 -9.69 -17.80
CA ASP A 67 8.20 -10.08 -18.84
C ASP A 67 8.88 -11.43 -18.54
N VAL A 68 8.13 -12.40 -18.03
CA VAL A 68 8.64 -13.72 -17.63
C VAL A 68 8.03 -14.83 -18.48
N PRO A 69 8.74 -15.95 -18.71
CA PRO A 69 8.19 -17.07 -19.47
C PRO A 69 6.85 -17.56 -18.91
N GLU A 70 5.97 -18.02 -19.78
CA GLU A 70 4.70 -18.61 -19.37
C GLU A 70 4.95 -19.80 -18.41
N GLY A 71 4.18 -19.85 -17.32
CA GLY A 71 4.33 -20.86 -16.28
C GLY A 71 5.50 -20.65 -15.31
N ALA A 72 6.29 -19.59 -15.46
CA ALA A 72 7.33 -19.24 -14.49
C ALA A 72 6.74 -19.03 -13.09
N ARG A 73 7.34 -19.69 -12.09
CA ARG A 73 6.98 -19.53 -10.68
C ARG A 73 7.91 -18.52 -10.03
N ARG A 74 7.40 -17.34 -9.74
CA ARG A 74 8.12 -16.31 -8.98
C ARG A 74 7.72 -16.39 -7.51
N PRO A 75 8.65 -16.14 -6.58
CA PRO A 75 8.29 -15.89 -5.19
C PRO A 75 7.35 -14.68 -5.07
N LEU A 76 6.55 -14.67 -4.00
CA LEU A 76 5.72 -13.54 -3.61
C LEU A 76 6.18 -13.08 -2.23
N MET A 77 6.51 -11.79 -2.11
CA MET A 77 6.96 -11.20 -0.86
C MET A 77 5.93 -10.20 -0.35
N PHE A 78 5.53 -10.37 0.90
CA PHE A 78 4.72 -9.42 1.64
C PHE A 78 5.63 -8.54 2.50
N SER A 79 5.48 -7.23 2.35
CA SER A 79 6.29 -6.23 3.02
C SER A 79 5.43 -5.37 3.93
N PHE A 80 5.86 -5.30 5.19
CA PHE A 80 5.24 -4.52 6.25
C PHE A 80 6.30 -3.60 6.82
N ASN A 81 5.98 -2.31 6.98
CA ASN A 81 6.90 -1.42 7.67
C ASN A 81 6.87 -1.67 9.19
N GLY A 82 7.93 -1.23 9.88
CA GLY A 82 8.03 -1.30 11.33
C GLY A 82 7.32 -0.16 12.06
N GLY A 83 7.56 -0.03 13.37
CA GLY A 83 6.98 1.04 14.18
C GLY A 83 6.38 0.54 15.50
N PRO A 84 5.25 1.09 15.94
CA PRO A 84 3.94 0.88 15.30
C PRO A 84 3.38 2.12 14.60
N GLY A 85 2.34 1.96 13.79
CA GLY A 85 1.61 3.09 13.18
C GLY A 85 2.16 3.60 11.84
N SER A 86 3.27 3.06 11.34
CA SER A 86 3.92 3.55 10.12
C SER A 86 3.42 2.81 8.88
N PRO A 87 3.06 3.52 7.78
CA PRO A 87 2.64 2.88 6.54
C PRO A 87 3.80 2.16 5.83
N ALA A 88 3.46 1.25 4.91
CA ALA A 88 4.40 0.56 4.04
C ALA A 88 5.17 1.48 3.07
N LEU A 89 4.74 2.75 2.95
CA LEU A 89 5.32 3.78 2.09
C LEU A 89 6.86 3.83 2.12
N TRP A 90 7.46 3.70 3.30
CA TRP A 90 8.92 3.79 3.46
C TRP A 90 9.65 2.65 2.75
N LEU A 91 9.17 1.42 2.88
CA LEU A 91 9.73 0.29 2.14
C LEU A 91 9.31 0.33 0.67
N HIS A 92 8.13 0.89 0.37
CA HIS A 92 7.59 0.99 -0.98
C HIS A 92 8.39 1.95 -1.85
N LEU A 93 8.52 3.23 -1.44
CA LEU A 93 9.15 4.29 -2.24
C LEU A 93 10.55 4.69 -1.74
N GLY A 94 11.01 4.09 -0.64
CA GLY A 94 12.35 4.33 -0.10
C GLY A 94 13.32 3.14 -0.25
N ALA A 95 12.83 1.93 -0.57
CA ALA A 95 13.68 0.74 -0.62
C ALA A 95 13.36 -0.23 -1.76
N LEU A 96 12.23 -0.93 -1.70
CA LEU A 96 12.03 -2.19 -2.43
C LEU A 96 11.24 -2.03 -3.73
N GLY A 97 10.33 -1.06 -3.80
CA GLY A 97 9.39 -0.90 -4.92
C GLY A 97 10.06 -0.49 -6.22
N PRO A 98 9.35 -0.54 -7.36
CA PRO A 98 9.91 -0.24 -8.69
C PRO A 98 10.16 1.24 -8.93
N LYS A 99 9.56 2.12 -8.11
CA LYS A 99 9.78 3.57 -8.12
C LYS A 99 10.26 3.99 -6.73
N ARG A 100 11.06 5.05 -6.69
CA ARG A 100 11.52 5.67 -5.45
C ARG A 100 11.44 7.19 -5.52
N VAL A 101 11.42 7.84 -4.36
CA VAL A 101 11.59 9.29 -4.28
C VAL A 101 13.01 9.66 -4.73
N ARG A 102 13.14 10.67 -5.59
CA ARG A 102 14.46 11.24 -5.92
C ARG A 102 15.00 11.98 -4.70
N LEU A 103 16.14 11.52 -4.19
CA LEU A 103 16.93 12.20 -3.18
C LEU A 103 18.19 12.79 -3.81
N GLN A 104 18.76 13.80 -3.16
CA GLN A 104 20.11 14.27 -3.45
C GLN A 104 21.14 13.18 -3.10
N GLU A 105 22.37 13.31 -3.59
CA GLU A 105 23.44 12.36 -3.24
C GLU A 105 23.73 12.30 -1.74
N SER A 106 23.49 13.41 -1.01
CA SER A 106 23.57 13.46 0.45
C SER A 106 22.47 12.68 1.17
N GLY A 107 21.43 12.24 0.46
CA GLY A 107 20.22 11.65 1.02
C GLY A 107 19.13 12.67 1.38
N ASP A 108 19.40 13.98 1.25
CA ASP A 108 18.42 15.03 1.54
C ASP A 108 17.35 15.14 0.45
N LEU A 109 16.18 15.68 0.83
CA LEU A 109 15.13 16.02 -0.12
C LEU A 109 15.59 17.15 -1.06
N PRO A 110 15.37 17.05 -2.38
CA PRO A 110 15.59 18.18 -3.29
C PRO A 110 14.58 19.30 -3.03
N LYS A 111 14.84 20.49 -3.56
CA LYS A 111 13.80 21.54 -3.61
C LYS A 111 12.68 21.11 -4.56
N PRO A 112 11.42 21.50 -4.30
CA PRO A 112 10.31 21.24 -5.22
C PRO A 112 10.61 21.73 -6.65
N PRO A 113 10.08 21.08 -7.69
CA PRO A 113 9.12 19.96 -7.64
C PRO A 113 9.77 18.61 -7.27
N PHE A 114 9.07 17.80 -6.46
CA PHE A 114 9.51 16.45 -6.10
C PHE A 114 9.20 15.46 -7.21
N GLU A 115 10.08 14.46 -7.38
CA GLU A 115 9.96 13.47 -8.46
C GLU A 115 10.00 12.03 -7.93
N LEU A 116 9.25 11.17 -8.61
CA LEU A 116 9.45 9.72 -8.56
C LEU A 116 10.31 9.29 -9.73
N VAL A 117 11.31 8.48 -9.43
CA VAL A 117 12.25 7.93 -10.42
C VAL A 117 12.23 6.40 -10.37
N ASP A 118 12.75 5.77 -11.42
CA ASP A 118 12.98 4.33 -11.40
C ASP A 118 13.90 3.94 -10.24
N ASN A 119 13.56 2.84 -9.59
CA ASN A 119 14.40 2.24 -8.57
C ASN A 119 15.20 1.09 -9.19
N GLU A 120 16.42 1.41 -9.65
CA GLU A 120 17.35 0.42 -10.18
C GLU A 120 17.78 -0.64 -9.14
N ALA A 121 17.52 -0.42 -7.84
CA ALA A 121 17.75 -1.37 -6.77
C ALA A 121 16.48 -2.12 -6.34
N THR A 122 15.42 -2.10 -7.14
CA THR A 122 14.15 -2.75 -6.80
C THR A 122 14.31 -4.25 -6.58
N TRP A 123 13.56 -4.80 -5.63
CA TRP A 123 13.51 -6.23 -5.42
C TRP A 123 12.57 -6.95 -6.39
N LEU A 124 11.87 -6.21 -7.26
CA LEU A 124 11.00 -6.77 -8.31
C LEU A 124 11.79 -7.64 -9.31
N GLU A 125 13.11 -7.52 -9.37
CA GLU A 125 13.95 -8.49 -10.09
C GLU A 125 13.76 -9.91 -9.56
N PHE A 126 13.69 -10.08 -8.23
CA PHE A 126 13.79 -11.36 -7.54
C PHE A 126 12.43 -11.96 -7.15
N THR A 127 11.45 -11.11 -6.83
CA THR A 127 10.14 -11.52 -6.31
C THR A 127 9.04 -10.58 -6.79
N ASP A 128 7.81 -11.05 -6.85
CA ASP A 128 6.65 -10.15 -6.88
C ASP A 128 6.47 -9.54 -5.47
N LEU A 129 5.95 -8.31 -5.41
CA LEU A 129 5.95 -7.50 -4.20
C LEU A 129 4.53 -7.15 -3.79
N VAL A 130 4.21 -7.22 -2.50
CA VAL A 130 2.97 -6.70 -1.92
C VAL A 130 3.32 -5.83 -0.72
N PHE A 131 3.02 -4.54 -0.81
CA PHE A 131 3.16 -3.57 0.29
C PHE A 131 1.82 -3.44 1.00
N ILE A 132 1.80 -3.65 2.31
CA ILE A 132 0.57 -3.68 3.09
C ILE A 132 0.64 -2.64 4.21
N ASP A 133 -0.38 -1.80 4.27
CA ASP A 133 -0.63 -0.94 5.41
C ASP A 133 -1.48 -1.72 6.45
N PRO A 134 -0.99 -2.02 7.66
CA PRO A 134 -1.84 -2.51 8.75
C PRO A 134 -3.00 -1.55 9.03
N VAL A 135 -4.11 -2.06 9.60
CA VAL A 135 -5.27 -1.24 9.99
C VAL A 135 -4.82 -0.10 10.92
N GLY A 136 -5.34 1.11 10.66
CA GLY A 136 -4.96 2.33 11.38
C GLY A 136 -3.70 3.04 10.83
N THR A 137 -3.02 2.47 9.83
CA THR A 137 -1.84 3.09 9.18
C THR A 137 -2.15 3.48 7.74
N GLY A 138 -1.43 4.48 7.22
CA GLY A 138 -1.51 4.88 5.80
C GLY A 138 -2.94 5.10 5.33
N TYR A 139 -3.39 4.29 4.37
CA TYR A 139 -4.76 4.32 3.84
C TYR A 139 -5.71 3.24 4.38
N SER A 140 -5.24 2.38 5.30
CA SER A 140 -6.05 1.34 5.93
C SER A 140 -6.88 1.89 7.08
N ARG A 141 -8.16 1.52 7.18
CA ARG A 141 -9.08 2.04 8.19
C ARG A 141 -10.02 0.97 8.75
N ALA A 142 -10.32 1.05 10.03
CA ALA A 142 -11.43 0.35 10.66
C ALA A 142 -12.74 1.16 10.52
N THR A 143 -13.87 0.51 10.76
CA THR A 143 -15.20 1.17 10.68
C THR A 143 -15.44 2.17 11.81
N ASP A 144 -14.74 2.01 12.92
CA ASP A 144 -14.76 2.80 14.15
C ASP A 144 -13.57 3.78 14.28
N ASP A 145 -12.77 3.96 13.22
CA ASP A 145 -11.68 4.95 13.12
C ASP A 145 -12.14 6.40 12.86
#